data_AF-J9FTC5-F1
#
_entry.id   AF-J9FTC5-F1
#
_cell.length_a   1.000
_cell.length_b   1.000
_cell.length_c   1.000
_cell.angle_alpha   90.00
_cell.angle_beta   90.00
_cell.angle_gamma   90.00
#
_symmetry.space_group_name_H-M   'P 1'
#
loop_
_entity.id
_entity.type
_entity.pdbx_description
1 polymer ?
#
loop_
_entity_poly.entity_id
_entity_poly.type
_entity_poly.pdbx_seq_one_letter_code
_entity_poly.pdbx_strand_id
1 'polypeptide(L)'
;MSTKAYYPISEIGAGKVGFSKTRSIIEAAFYGNNVVKVNTLKQAYELAKNSPGTIVTDMPVYRGEEFGLDKDAKVLLFNDGAVTGRYAVARRIKGEPGVDSAKLDKVAMDAVYEARWKKMYHAEVFVGLDPEFMVKAHLLIPEG
;
A
#
# COMPACT_ATOMS: atom_id res chain seq x y z
N MET A 1 -10.23 6.97 16.32
CA MET A 1 -9.85 6.55 14.95
C MET A 1 -10.60 7.45 13.99
N SER A 2 -9.89 8.25 13.20
CA SER A 2 -10.48 9.35 12.43
C SER A 2 -11.02 8.94 11.04
N THR A 3 -10.96 7.66 10.70
CA THR A 3 -11.30 7.14 9.36
C THR A 3 -12.77 6.70 9.25
N LYS A 4 -13.49 7.18 8.22
CA LYS A 4 -14.83 6.68 7.84
C LYS A 4 -14.70 5.69 6.67
N ALA A 5 -14.93 4.40 6.93
CA ALA A 5 -14.85 3.34 5.91
C ALA A 5 -16.20 3.04 5.26
N TYR A 6 -17.29 3.15 6.02
CA TYR A 6 -18.64 2.84 5.57
C TYR A 6 -19.48 4.11 5.48
N TYR A 7 -20.25 4.22 4.39
CA TYR A 7 -21.12 5.34 4.11
C TYR A 7 -22.54 4.83 3.86
N PRO A 8 -23.58 5.50 4.37
CA PRO A 8 -24.94 5.25 3.93
C PRO A 8 -25.09 5.66 2.46
N ILE A 9 -25.95 4.98 1.70
CA ILE A 9 -26.18 5.24 0.27
C ILE A 9 -26.49 6.72 -0.01
N SER A 10 -27.20 7.40 0.89
CA SER A 10 -27.53 8.83 0.77
C SER A 10 -26.31 9.77 0.76
N GLU A 11 -25.16 9.30 1.25
CA GLU A 11 -23.89 10.04 1.25
C GLU A 11 -23.00 9.71 0.04
N ILE A 12 -23.37 8.73 -0.77
CA ILE A 12 -22.62 8.28 -1.94
C ILE A 12 -23.13 9.00 -3.18
N GLY A 13 -22.26 9.70 -3.91
CA GLY A 13 -22.64 10.34 -5.16
C GLY A 13 -21.64 11.38 -5.67
N ALA A 14 -21.91 11.89 -6.86
CA ALA A 14 -21.08 12.91 -7.50
C ALA A 14 -21.01 14.20 -6.65
N GLY A 15 -19.83 14.82 -6.61
CA GLY A 15 -19.61 16.08 -5.88
C GLY A 15 -19.43 15.93 -4.36
N LYS A 16 -19.54 14.71 -3.81
CA LYS A 16 -19.23 14.43 -2.41
C LYS A 16 -17.71 14.30 -2.24
N VAL A 17 -17.16 14.96 -1.22
CA VAL A 17 -15.70 15.00 -0.94
C VAL A 17 -15.08 13.59 -0.88
N GLY A 18 -15.83 12.63 -0.34
CA GLY A 18 -15.40 11.24 -0.22
C GLY A 18 -15.47 10.40 -1.49
N PHE A 19 -15.98 10.90 -2.62
CA PHE A 19 -16.26 10.07 -3.81
C PHE A 19 -15.72 10.71 -5.09
N SER A 20 -14.41 11.01 -5.08
CA SER A 20 -13.71 11.50 -6.26
C SER A 20 -13.41 10.36 -7.25
N LYS A 21 -13.35 10.70 -8.54
CA LYS A 21 -12.99 9.74 -9.61
C LYS A 21 -11.68 9.01 -9.32
N THR A 22 -10.65 9.72 -8.87
CA THR A 22 -9.34 9.14 -8.52
C THR A 22 -9.45 8.13 -7.41
N ARG A 23 -10.21 8.45 -6.36
CA ARG A 23 -10.40 7.55 -5.22
C ARG A 23 -11.07 6.26 -5.70
N SER A 24 -12.12 6.36 -6.51
CA SER A 24 -12.80 5.17 -7.05
C SER A 24 -11.89 4.30 -7.92
N ILE A 25 -11.03 4.89 -8.75
CA ILE A 25 -10.04 4.15 -9.56
C ILE A 25 -9.09 3.35 -8.64
N ILE A 26 -8.56 4.00 -7.59
CA ILE A 26 -7.61 3.39 -6.66
C ILE A 26 -8.29 2.32 -5.80
N GLU A 27 -9.46 2.63 -5.22
CA GLU A 27 -10.18 1.71 -4.32
C GLU A 27 -10.63 0.45 -5.05
N ALA A 28 -11.07 0.56 -6.31
CA ALA A 28 -11.48 -0.60 -7.10
C ALA A 28 -10.34 -1.64 -7.25
N ALA A 29 -9.07 -1.20 -7.29
CA ALA A 29 -7.93 -2.09 -7.42
C ALA A 29 -7.78 -3.06 -6.24
N PHE A 30 -8.22 -2.67 -5.04
CA PHE A 30 -8.16 -3.53 -3.84
C PHE A 30 -9.14 -4.71 -3.89
N TYR A 31 -10.17 -4.64 -4.74
CA TYR A 31 -11.19 -5.69 -4.88
C TYR A 31 -10.91 -6.64 -6.06
N GLY A 32 -9.72 -6.56 -6.66
CA GLY A 32 -9.33 -7.43 -7.78
C GLY A 32 -9.20 -8.90 -7.36
N ASN A 33 -9.55 -9.82 -8.28
CA ASN A 33 -9.41 -11.27 -8.04
C ASN A 33 -7.95 -11.74 -7.89
N ASN A 34 -6.99 -10.91 -8.29
CA ASN A 34 -5.56 -11.12 -8.16
C ASN A 34 -5.00 -10.59 -6.82
N VAL A 35 -5.84 -10.06 -5.93
CA VAL A 35 -5.44 -9.49 -4.64
C VAL A 35 -5.48 -10.54 -3.53
N VAL A 36 -4.38 -10.65 -2.78
CA VAL A 36 -4.20 -11.52 -1.62
C VAL A 36 -4.00 -10.68 -0.38
N LYS A 37 -4.79 -10.93 0.66
CA LYS A 37 -4.63 -10.23 1.94
C LYS A 37 -3.42 -10.74 2.71
N VAL A 38 -2.65 -9.80 3.24
CA VAL A 38 -1.52 -10.04 4.14
C VAL A 38 -1.90 -9.46 5.50
N ASN A 39 -2.21 -10.35 6.44
CA ASN A 39 -2.86 -9.96 7.71
C ASN A 39 -1.91 -9.93 8.90
N THR A 40 -0.73 -10.54 8.78
CA THR A 40 0.22 -10.65 9.89
C THR A 40 1.62 -10.25 9.46
N LEU A 41 2.39 -9.73 10.41
CA LEU A 41 3.80 -9.41 10.18
C LEU A 41 4.60 -10.66 9.80
N LYS A 42 4.35 -11.80 10.44
CA LYS A 42 4.94 -13.09 10.09
C LYS A 42 4.71 -13.44 8.62
N GLN A 43 3.48 -13.31 8.13
CA GLN A 43 3.17 -13.58 6.72
C GLN A 43 3.92 -12.60 5.80
N ALA A 44 3.94 -11.31 6.12
CA ALA A 44 4.68 -10.32 5.34
C ALA A 44 6.20 -10.62 5.30
N TYR A 45 6.76 -11.02 6.44
CA TYR A 45 8.16 -11.40 6.55
C TYR A 45 8.50 -12.62 5.69
N GLU A 46 7.69 -13.68 5.74
CA GLU A 46 7.92 -14.88 4.92
C GLU A 46 7.77 -14.59 3.43
N LEU A 47 6.83 -13.74 3.03
CA LEU A 47 6.72 -13.30 1.63
C LEU A 47 7.96 -12.52 1.18
N ALA A 48 8.46 -11.59 2.02
CA ALA A 48 9.66 -10.83 1.72
C ALA A 48 10.91 -11.72 1.66
N LYS A 49 11.07 -12.63 2.63
CA LYS A 49 12.18 -13.59 2.71
C LYS A 49 12.28 -14.49 1.48
N ASN A 50 11.14 -14.88 0.91
CA ASN A 50 11.06 -15.74 -0.27
C ASN A 50 11.03 -14.97 -1.60
N SER A 51 11.13 -13.63 -1.58
CA SER A 51 11.24 -12.84 -2.82
C SER A 51 12.61 -13.09 -3.48
N PRO A 52 12.67 -13.24 -4.83
CA PRO A 52 13.91 -13.52 -5.55
C PRO A 52 15.05 -12.51 -5.32
N GLY A 53 14.73 -11.26 -5.00
CA GLY A 53 15.73 -10.20 -4.77
C GLY A 53 16.24 -10.11 -3.33
N THR A 54 15.73 -10.94 -2.43
CA THR A 54 16.03 -10.86 -1.00
C THR A 54 17.27 -11.67 -0.63
N ILE A 55 18.15 -11.03 0.13
CA ILE A 55 19.29 -11.64 0.80
C ILE A 55 18.94 -11.78 2.28
N VAL A 56 18.95 -13.01 2.78
CA VAL A 56 18.79 -13.31 4.21
C VAL A 56 20.15 -13.16 4.89
N THR A 57 20.26 -12.20 5.81
CA THR A 57 21.52 -11.98 6.54
C THR A 57 21.68 -12.96 7.70
N ASP A 58 22.86 -12.97 8.32
CA ASP A 58 23.14 -13.67 9.58
C ASP A 58 22.64 -12.89 10.82
N MET A 59 22.34 -11.60 10.66
CA MET A 59 21.90 -10.70 11.72
C MET A 59 20.49 -11.05 12.22
N PRO A 60 20.29 -11.39 13.49
CA PRO A 60 18.96 -11.65 14.04
C PRO A 60 18.15 -10.35 14.20
N VAL A 61 16.84 -10.44 14.05
CA VAL A 61 15.92 -9.37 14.40
C VAL A 61 15.81 -9.28 15.92
N TYR A 62 16.14 -8.11 16.48
CA TYR A 62 16.06 -7.89 17.92
C TYR A 62 14.61 -7.98 18.42
N ARG A 63 14.35 -8.88 19.37
CA ARG A 63 13.03 -9.09 20.02
C ARG A 63 11.88 -9.32 19.03
N GLY A 64 12.15 -9.99 17.90
CA GLY A 64 11.17 -10.24 16.83
C GLY A 64 9.83 -10.83 17.30
N GLU A 65 9.88 -11.74 18.26
CA GLU A 65 8.69 -12.41 18.82
C GLU A 65 7.69 -11.43 19.44
N GLU A 66 8.15 -10.30 19.99
CA GLU A 66 7.28 -9.32 20.68
C GLU A 66 6.34 -8.58 19.74
N PHE A 67 6.70 -8.50 18.47
CA PHE A 67 5.90 -7.86 17.43
C PHE A 67 5.43 -8.87 16.35
N GLY A 68 5.53 -10.17 16.65
CA GLY A 68 4.89 -11.24 15.87
C GLY A 68 5.73 -11.83 14.76
N LEU A 69 7.07 -11.80 14.86
CA LEU A 69 7.99 -12.59 14.02
C LEU A 69 8.38 -13.90 14.70
N ASP A 70 8.94 -14.83 13.92
CA ASP A 70 9.56 -16.04 14.47
C ASP A 70 10.89 -15.73 15.16
N LYS A 71 11.25 -16.55 16.16
CA LYS A 71 12.43 -16.37 17.01
C LYS A 71 13.75 -16.29 16.23
N ASP A 72 13.82 -17.00 15.11
CA ASP A 72 14.99 -17.09 14.23
C ASP A 72 14.96 -16.07 13.08
N ALA A 73 13.99 -15.14 13.08
CA ALA A 73 13.89 -14.09 12.07
C ALA A 73 15.21 -13.31 11.94
N LYS A 74 15.65 -13.15 10.70
CA LYS A 74 16.85 -12.43 10.29
C LYS A 74 16.51 -11.13 9.60
N VAL A 75 17.42 -10.16 9.69
CA VAL A 75 17.35 -8.93 8.90
C VAL A 75 17.40 -9.31 7.41
N LEU A 76 16.46 -8.77 6.64
CA LEU A 76 16.38 -8.97 5.20
C LEU A 76 16.99 -7.77 4.48
N LEU A 77 17.86 -8.05 3.51
CA LEU A 77 18.43 -7.05 2.62
C LEU A 77 17.82 -7.22 1.24
N PHE A 78 17.30 -6.13 0.68
CA PHE A 78 16.81 -6.08 -0.69
C PHE A 78 17.51 -4.93 -1.41
N ASN A 79 18.16 -5.22 -2.53
CA ASN A 79 18.83 -4.20 -3.34
C ASN A 79 17.86 -3.73 -4.42
N ASP A 80 17.42 -2.48 -4.30
CA ASP A 80 16.58 -1.84 -5.31
C ASP A 80 17.40 -1.40 -6.54
N GLY A 81 16.71 -0.99 -7.61
CA GLY A 81 17.32 -0.49 -8.84
C GLY A 81 17.97 0.88 -8.70
N ALA A 82 18.18 1.56 -9.83
CA ALA A 82 18.91 2.83 -9.90
C ALA A 82 18.28 3.99 -9.08
N VAL A 83 17.04 3.84 -8.61
CA VAL A 83 16.36 4.80 -7.76
C VAL A 83 16.68 4.49 -6.30
N THR A 84 17.71 5.16 -5.77
CA THR A 84 18.21 4.92 -4.40
C THR A 84 17.54 5.81 -3.34
N GLY A 85 16.54 6.62 -3.72
CA GLY A 85 15.91 7.57 -2.81
C GLY A 85 14.65 8.22 -3.37
N ARG A 86 14.13 9.21 -2.64
CA ARG A 86 12.90 9.92 -3.03
C ARG A 86 13.11 10.74 -4.30
N TYR A 87 12.24 10.54 -5.29
CA TYR A 87 12.26 11.34 -6.50
C TYR A 87 11.23 12.48 -6.44
N ALA A 88 11.61 13.59 -5.79
CA ALA A 88 10.71 14.73 -5.52
C ALA A 88 10.04 15.31 -6.78
N VAL A 89 10.77 15.33 -7.91
CA VAL A 89 10.30 15.87 -9.19
C VAL A 89 9.17 15.03 -9.80
N ALA A 90 9.00 13.76 -9.40
CA ALA A 90 7.87 12.92 -9.84
C ALA A 90 6.62 13.08 -8.95
N ARG A 91 6.73 13.71 -7.77
CA ARG A 91 5.58 13.90 -6.88
C ARG A 91 4.57 14.86 -7.54
N ARG A 92 3.32 14.42 -7.62
CA ARG A 92 2.19 15.25 -8.08
C ARG A 92 1.10 15.18 -7.03
N ILE A 93 0.47 16.32 -6.74
CA ILE A 93 -0.68 16.41 -5.84
C ILE A 93 -1.87 16.85 -6.67
N LYS A 94 -2.87 15.97 -6.77
CA LYS A 94 -4.07 16.26 -7.53
C LYS A 94 -4.81 17.44 -6.87
N GLY A 95 -5.14 18.46 -7.68
CA GLY A 95 -5.80 19.68 -7.21
C GLY A 95 -4.86 20.87 -7.01
N GLU A 96 -3.54 20.67 -7.08
CA GLU A 96 -2.59 21.80 -7.08
C GLU A 96 -2.59 22.57 -8.41
N PRO A 97 -2.34 23.89 -8.40
CA PRO A 97 -2.18 24.69 -9.61
C PRO A 97 -1.12 24.09 -10.57
N GLY A 98 -1.46 23.99 -11.85
CA GLY A 98 -0.56 23.44 -12.87
C GLY A 98 -0.52 21.91 -12.94
N VAL A 99 -1.27 21.19 -12.08
CA VAL A 99 -1.37 19.72 -12.14
C VAL A 99 -2.58 19.28 -12.95
N ASP A 100 -2.34 18.56 -14.05
CA ASP A 100 -3.40 17.95 -14.85
C ASP A 100 -4.02 16.73 -14.15
N SER A 101 -5.16 17.00 -13.50
CA SER A 101 -5.97 16.01 -12.80
C SER A 101 -6.48 14.86 -13.69
N ALA A 102 -6.82 15.16 -14.95
CA ALA A 102 -7.36 14.16 -15.87
C ALA A 102 -6.25 13.23 -16.39
N LYS A 103 -5.05 13.77 -16.60
CA LYS A 103 -3.85 12.97 -16.91
C LYS A 103 -3.49 12.04 -15.76
N LEU A 104 -3.50 12.51 -14.51
CA LEU A 104 -3.23 11.66 -13.35
C LEU A 104 -4.24 10.51 -13.22
N ASP A 105 -5.52 10.77 -13.48
CA ASP A 105 -6.54 9.71 -13.46
C ASP A 105 -6.26 8.64 -14.51
N LYS A 106 -5.83 9.01 -15.72
CA LYS A 106 -5.44 8.06 -16.77
C LYS A 106 -4.22 7.24 -16.37
N VAL A 107 -3.18 7.88 -15.82
CA VAL A 107 -1.99 7.17 -15.32
C VAL A 107 -2.36 6.17 -14.23
N ALA A 108 -3.23 6.54 -13.29
CA ALA A 108 -3.71 5.62 -12.27
C ALA A 108 -4.54 4.46 -12.87
N MET A 109 -5.40 4.73 -13.84
CA MET A 109 -6.16 3.69 -14.56
C MET A 109 -5.22 2.71 -15.26
N ASP A 110 -4.22 3.19 -15.98
CA ASP A 110 -3.25 2.36 -16.68
C ASP A 110 -2.46 1.50 -15.69
N ALA A 111 -2.04 2.07 -14.56
CA ALA A 111 -1.36 1.32 -13.49
C ALA A 111 -2.24 0.19 -12.91
N VAL A 112 -3.53 0.48 -12.67
CA VAL A 112 -4.50 -0.53 -12.20
C VAL A 112 -4.75 -1.59 -13.27
N TYR A 113 -4.86 -1.19 -14.54
CA TYR A 113 -5.01 -2.10 -15.66
C TYR A 113 -3.81 -3.05 -15.71
N GLU A 114 -2.58 -2.56 -15.74
CA GLU A 114 -1.37 -3.38 -15.82
C GLU A 114 -1.17 -4.28 -14.58
N ALA A 115 -1.60 -3.83 -13.41
CA ALA A 115 -1.56 -4.63 -12.19
C ALA A 115 -2.40 -5.92 -12.26
N ARG A 116 -3.40 -6.02 -13.15
CA ARG A 116 -4.27 -7.20 -13.30
C ARG A 116 -3.51 -8.50 -13.61
N TRP A 117 -2.33 -8.38 -14.23
CA TRP A 117 -1.47 -9.51 -14.58
C TRP A 117 -0.54 -9.96 -13.46
N LYS A 118 -0.50 -9.19 -12.36
CA LYS A 118 0.37 -9.47 -11.22
C LYS A 118 -0.49 -9.96 -10.07
N LYS A 119 0.06 -10.87 -9.26
CA LYS A 119 -0.49 -11.10 -7.93
C LYS A 119 -0.21 -9.87 -7.09
N MET A 120 -1.21 -9.39 -6.36
CA MET A 120 -1.12 -8.17 -5.57
C MET A 120 -1.30 -8.52 -4.10
N TYR A 121 -0.52 -7.91 -3.22
CA TYR A 121 -0.63 -8.04 -1.77
C TYR A 121 -1.34 -6.82 -1.20
N HIS A 122 -2.42 -7.06 -0.46
CA HIS A 122 -3.16 -6.04 0.28
C HIS A 122 -2.85 -6.16 1.78
N ALA A 123 -2.23 -5.14 2.34
CA ALA A 123 -2.02 -5.00 3.78
C ALA A 123 -2.81 -3.81 4.34
N GLU A 124 -3.24 -3.92 5.60
CA GLU A 124 -3.90 -2.84 6.34
C GLU A 124 -3.08 -2.52 7.58
N VAL A 125 -2.86 -1.23 7.84
CA VAL A 125 -2.08 -0.77 9.00
C VAL A 125 -2.74 0.44 9.65
N PHE A 126 -2.43 0.68 10.91
CA PHE A 126 -2.80 1.91 11.61
C PHE A 126 -1.63 2.88 11.62
N VAL A 127 -1.88 4.11 11.20
CA VAL A 127 -0.90 5.20 11.18
C VAL A 127 -1.27 6.20 12.25
N GLY A 128 -0.35 6.42 13.19
CA GLY A 128 -0.55 7.28 14.37
C GLY A 128 -0.59 6.47 15.67
N LEU A 129 0.01 7.02 16.72
CA LEU A 129 0.04 6.40 18.05
C LEU A 129 -1.17 6.78 18.90
N ASP A 130 -1.67 8.01 18.74
CA ASP A 130 -2.83 8.50 19.46
C ASP A 130 -4.13 7.95 18.84
N PRO A 131 -4.97 7.24 19.60
CA PRO A 131 -6.23 6.69 19.11
C PRO A 131 -7.16 7.73 18.47
N GLU A 132 -7.13 8.98 18.90
CA GLU A 132 -7.97 10.05 18.33
C GLU A 132 -7.52 10.43 16.93
N PHE A 133 -6.20 10.47 16.69
CA PHE A 133 -5.59 10.87 15.42
C PHE A 133 -5.20 9.70 14.51
N MET A 134 -5.41 8.47 14.96
CA MET A 134 -5.07 7.26 14.22
C MET A 134 -5.93 7.10 12.95
N VAL A 135 -5.26 6.80 11.83
CA VAL A 135 -5.86 6.55 10.52
C VAL A 135 -5.63 5.10 10.12
N LYS A 136 -6.65 4.43 9.57
CA LYS A 136 -6.47 3.13 8.91
C LYS A 136 -5.98 3.35 7.48
N ALA A 137 -4.77 2.87 7.19
CA ALA A 137 -4.17 2.92 5.86
C ALA A 137 -4.22 1.55 5.19
N HIS A 138 -4.35 1.57 3.87
CA HIS A 138 -4.38 0.39 3.02
C HIS A 138 -3.21 0.47 2.05
N LEU A 139 -2.44 -0.61 1.94
CA LEU A 139 -1.30 -0.74 1.04
C LEU A 139 -1.58 -1.86 0.03
N LEU A 140 -1.45 -1.56 -1.25
CA LEU A 140 -1.55 -2.53 -2.35
C LEU A 140 -0.26 -2.50 -3.16
N ILE A 141 0.46 -3.62 -3.20
CA ILE A 141 1.73 -3.76 -3.92
C ILE A 141 1.75 -5.06 -4.72
N PRO A 142 2.48 -5.15 -5.84
CA PRO A 142 2.67 -6.42 -6.54
C PRO A 142 3.50 -7.39 -5.70
N GLU A 143 3.34 -8.69 -5.97
CA GLU A 143 4.27 -9.74 -5.54
C GLU A 143 5.64 -9.56 -6.22
N GLY A 144 6.70 -9.72 -5.43
CA GLY A 144 8.09 -9.53 -5.85
C GLY A 144 8.76 -8.39 -5.09
#